data_AF-A0A352PZR8-F1
#
_entry.id   AF-A0A352PZR8-F1
#
_cell.length_a   1.000
_cell.length_b   1.000
_cell.length_c   1.000
_cell.angle_alpha   90.00
_cell.angle_beta   90.00
_cell.angle_gamma   90.00
#
_symmetry.space_group_name_H-M   'P 1'
#
loop_
_entity.id
_entity.type
_entity.pdbx_description
1 polymer ?
#
loop_
_entity_poly.entity_id
_entity_poly.type
_entity_poly.pdbx_seq_one_letter_code
_entity_poly.pdbx_strand_id
1 'polypeptide(L)'
;MGLSAINTYMGLDGKVTMNPRQPERFVEYVTNDQMGIMRQDMVYDVARHVDSSVKHFDKWGLPIWKDENENYVKSGEWQVMIAGESYKILVAEAAKSAMASLGDKGQILERVM
;
A
#
# COMPACT_ATOMS: atom_id res chain seq x y z
N MET A 1 -3.87 11.73 -18.06
CA MET A 1 -2.90 11.19 -17.09
C MET A 1 -3.44 9.86 -16.57
N GLY A 2 -2.65 8.79 -16.57
CA GLY A 2 -3.09 7.46 -16.16
C GLY A 2 -3.43 7.45 -14.67
N LEU A 3 -4.71 7.35 -14.35
CA LEU A 3 -5.18 7.18 -12.97
C LEU A 3 -4.65 5.85 -12.43
N SER A 4 -3.87 5.90 -11.36
CA SER A 4 -3.34 4.72 -10.67
C SER A 4 -3.84 4.71 -9.24
N ALA A 5 -3.88 3.53 -8.63
CA ALA A 5 -4.33 3.36 -7.25
C ALA A 5 -3.44 2.35 -6.50
N ILE A 6 -3.34 2.52 -5.19
CA ILE A 6 -2.97 1.42 -4.30
C ILE A 6 -4.26 0.70 -3.94
N ASN A 7 -4.34 -0.58 -4.27
CA ASN A 7 -5.60 -1.32 -4.25
C ASN A 7 -6.07 -1.74 -2.84
N THR A 8 -5.26 -1.54 -1.81
CA THR A 8 -5.59 -1.95 -0.45
C THR A 8 -5.06 -0.93 0.56
N TYR A 9 -6.00 -0.25 1.22
CA TYR A 9 -5.77 0.68 2.32
C TYR A 9 -7.02 0.71 3.23
N MET A 10 -6.82 0.29 4.48
CA MET A 10 -7.88 0.21 5.49
C MET A 10 -8.24 1.61 6.00
N GLY A 11 -7.25 2.47 6.18
CA GLY A 11 -7.42 3.82 6.72
C GLY A 11 -7.68 3.81 8.22
N LEU A 12 -7.04 2.90 8.98
CA LEU A 12 -7.36 2.66 10.41
C LEU A 12 -7.15 3.89 11.31
N ASP A 13 -6.41 4.89 10.84
CA ASP A 13 -6.20 6.17 11.53
C ASP A 13 -7.33 7.19 11.29
N GLY A 14 -8.33 6.85 10.48
CA GLY A 14 -9.43 7.72 10.10
C GLY A 14 -9.08 8.81 9.08
N LYS A 15 -7.84 8.85 8.56
CA LYS A 15 -7.39 9.86 7.59
C LYS A 15 -7.76 9.50 6.15
N VAL A 16 -9.05 9.30 5.90
CA VAL A 16 -9.61 8.86 4.62
C VAL A 16 -10.90 9.60 4.29
N THR A 17 -11.15 9.88 3.01
CA THR A 17 -12.36 10.60 2.57
C THR A 17 -13.65 9.77 2.67
N MET A 18 -13.51 8.46 2.83
CA MET A 18 -14.61 7.51 3.07
C MET A 18 -14.36 6.74 4.36
N ASN A 19 -15.35 5.96 4.81
CA ASN A 19 -15.24 5.20 6.06
C ASN A 19 -14.00 4.28 6.07
N PRO A 20 -13.26 4.23 7.20
CA PRO A 20 -12.20 3.24 7.38
C PRO A 20 -12.79 1.84 7.47
N ARG A 21 -11.96 0.82 7.21
CA ARG A 21 -12.34 -0.59 7.26
C ARG A 21 -11.50 -1.37 8.22
N GLN A 22 -12.15 -2.26 8.96
CA GLN A 22 -11.45 -3.18 9.86
C GLN A 22 -10.89 -4.36 9.05
N PRO A 23 -9.75 -4.95 9.45
CA PRO A 23 -9.15 -6.08 8.76
C PRO A 23 -10.10 -7.27 8.57
N GLU A 24 -10.99 -7.53 9.53
CA GLU A 24 -12.01 -8.58 9.48
C GLU A 24 -12.93 -8.40 8.26
N ARG A 25 -13.31 -7.15 7.95
CA ARG A 25 -14.15 -6.85 6.78
C ARG A 25 -13.43 -7.11 5.47
N PHE A 26 -12.11 -6.89 5.43
CA PHE A 26 -11.31 -7.23 4.26
C PHE A 26 -11.21 -8.74 4.07
N VAL A 27 -11.07 -9.51 5.15
CA VAL A 27 -11.11 -10.98 5.11
C VAL A 27 -12.44 -11.49 4.55
N GLU A 28 -13.57 -10.94 5.01
CA GLU A 28 -14.89 -11.28 4.44
C GLU A 28 -14.96 -10.98 2.95
N TYR A 29 -14.52 -9.78 2.54
CA TYR A 29 -14.52 -9.36 1.14
C TYR A 29 -13.70 -10.30 0.26
N VAL A 30 -12.45 -10.60 0.64
CA VAL A 30 -11.56 -11.48 -0.13
C VAL A 30 -12.08 -12.92 -0.13
N THR A 31 -12.71 -13.38 0.97
CA THR A 31 -13.33 -14.72 1.01
C THR A 31 -14.45 -14.83 -0.01
N ASN A 32 -15.30 -13.81 -0.07
CA ASN A 32 -16.41 -13.79 -1.01
C ASN A 32 -15.91 -13.70 -2.47
N ASP A 33 -14.89 -12.88 -2.73
CA ASP A 33 -14.28 -12.76 -4.06
C ASP A 33 -13.65 -14.07 -4.54
N GLN A 34 -13.06 -14.82 -3.60
CA GLN A 34 -12.48 -16.14 -3.83
C GLN A 34 -13.49 -17.30 -3.70
N MET A 35 -14.79 -17.01 -3.73
CA MET A 35 -15.87 -18.01 -3.69
C MET A 35 -15.79 -18.97 -2.49
N GLY A 36 -15.32 -18.47 -1.33
CA GLY A 36 -15.25 -19.20 -0.08
C GLY A 36 -13.91 -19.90 0.22
N ILE A 37 -12.97 -19.97 -0.73
CA ILE A 37 -11.71 -20.70 -0.56
C ILE A 37 -10.53 -19.73 -0.48
N MET A 38 -10.10 -19.39 0.73
CA MET A 38 -8.90 -18.58 0.94
C MET A 38 -8.27 -18.76 2.33
N ARG A 39 -7.00 -18.37 2.48
CA ARG A 39 -6.27 -18.36 3.76
C ARG A 39 -6.57 -17.09 4.54
N GLN A 40 -7.66 -17.13 5.30
CA GLN A 40 -8.19 -15.97 6.05
C GLN A 40 -7.18 -15.38 7.04
N ASP A 41 -6.38 -16.23 7.68
CA ASP A 41 -5.32 -15.84 8.60
C ASP A 41 -4.23 -15.01 7.90
N MET A 42 -3.82 -15.40 6.69
CA MET A 42 -2.83 -14.65 5.91
C MET A 42 -3.39 -13.33 5.39
N VAL A 43 -4.64 -13.32 4.94
CA VAL A 43 -5.29 -12.09 4.45
C VAL A 43 -5.49 -11.09 5.59
N TYR A 44 -5.89 -11.56 6.78
CA TYR A 44 -5.97 -10.73 7.98
C TYR A 44 -4.62 -10.11 8.32
N ASP A 45 -3.55 -10.92 8.27
CA ASP A 45 -2.21 -10.47 8.60
C ASP A 45 -1.69 -9.40 7.62
N VAL A 46 -2.00 -9.53 6.33
CA VAL A 46 -1.72 -8.47 5.34
C VAL A 46 -2.53 -7.20 5.65
N ALA A 47 -3.83 -7.34 5.89
CA ALA A 47 -4.73 -6.21 6.09
C ALA A 47 -4.38 -5.35 7.30
N ARG A 48 -3.93 -5.96 8.41
CA ARG A 48 -3.54 -5.22 9.61
C ARG A 48 -2.19 -4.49 9.49
N HIS A 49 -1.36 -4.82 8.49
CA HIS A 49 -0.03 -4.21 8.29
C HIS A 49 0.06 -3.26 7.09
N VAL A 50 -0.76 -3.47 6.06
CA VAL A 50 -0.63 -2.78 4.76
C VAL A 50 -0.66 -1.25 4.87
N ASP A 51 -1.46 -0.69 5.78
CA ASP A 51 -1.56 0.76 5.99
C ASP A 51 -0.21 1.39 6.35
N SER A 52 0.62 0.69 7.12
CA SER A 52 1.96 1.17 7.49
C SER A 52 2.86 1.29 6.26
N SER A 53 2.83 0.31 5.36
CA SER A 53 3.58 0.36 4.09
C SER A 53 3.13 1.52 3.21
N VAL A 54 1.81 1.75 3.10
CA VAL A 54 1.27 2.88 2.32
C VAL A 54 1.74 4.23 2.87
N LYS A 55 1.75 4.40 4.20
CA LYS A 55 2.27 5.59 4.86
C LYS A 55 3.77 5.78 4.64
N HIS A 56 4.54 4.69 4.57
CA HIS A 56 5.94 4.76 4.17
C HIS A 56 6.11 5.24 2.73
N PHE A 57 5.25 4.80 1.81
CA PHE A 57 5.30 5.30 0.43
C PHE A 57 5.01 6.80 0.34
N ASP A 58 3.99 7.31 1.06
CA ASP A 58 3.71 8.75 1.17
C ASP A 58 4.93 9.50 1.73
N LYS A 59 5.54 8.97 2.80
CA LYS A 59 6.76 9.54 3.41
C LYS A 59 7.97 9.55 2.47
N TRP A 60 8.11 8.55 1.61
CA TRP A 60 9.19 8.48 0.61
C TRP A 60 8.93 9.37 -0.61
N GLY A 61 7.77 10.03 -0.69
CA GLY A 61 7.46 11.01 -1.72
C GLY A 61 6.52 10.50 -2.81
N LEU A 62 5.83 9.37 -2.61
CA LEU A 62 4.78 8.93 -3.54
C LEU A 62 3.58 9.90 -3.41
N PRO A 63 3.16 10.59 -4.48
CA PRO A 63 2.03 11.51 -4.38
C PRO A 63 0.71 10.73 -4.28
N ILE A 64 0.19 10.60 -3.06
CA ILE A 64 -1.15 10.09 -2.78
C ILE A 64 -2.13 11.27 -2.80
N TRP A 65 -3.27 11.10 -3.44
CA TRP A 65 -4.29 12.15 -3.53
C TRP A 65 -4.90 12.40 -2.15
N LYS A 66 -5.00 13.67 -1.77
CA LYS A 66 -5.56 14.11 -0.47
C LYS A 66 -6.61 15.19 -0.69
N ASP A 67 -7.59 15.25 0.19
CA ASP A 67 -8.54 16.37 0.25
C ASP A 67 -7.95 17.58 0.99
N GLU A 68 -8.77 18.63 1.18
CA GLU A 68 -8.38 19.86 1.89
C GLU A 68 -8.01 19.62 3.36
N ASN A 69 -8.43 18.50 3.96
CA ASN A 69 -8.17 18.12 5.35
C ASN A 69 -7.03 17.11 5.48
N GLU A 70 -6.24 16.92 4.42
CA GLU A 70 -5.16 15.91 4.32
C GLU A 70 -5.63 14.44 4.42
N ASN A 71 -6.92 14.16 4.22
CA ASN A 71 -7.43 12.80 4.19
C ASN A 71 -7.12 12.15 2.84
N TYR A 72 -6.71 10.88 2.84
CA TYR A 72 -6.43 10.15 1.61
C TYR A 72 -7.72 9.90 0.81
N VAL A 73 -7.69 10.27 -0.47
CA VAL A 73 -8.84 10.14 -1.38
C VAL A 73 -8.99 8.69 -1.81
N LYS A 74 -10.12 8.08 -1.43
CA LYS A 74 -10.50 6.73 -1.86
C LYS A 74 -11.31 6.76 -3.16
N SER A 75 -11.03 5.83 -4.07
CA SER A 75 -11.84 5.60 -5.28
C SER A 75 -12.86 4.46 -5.16
N GLY A 76 -12.71 3.66 -4.12
CA GLY A 76 -13.62 2.60 -3.73
C GLY A 76 -13.39 2.20 -2.28
N GLU A 77 -13.95 1.07 -1.87
CA GLU A 77 -13.90 0.64 -0.47
C GLU A 77 -12.47 0.32 0.01
N TRP A 78 -11.58 -0.08 -0.89
CA TRP A 78 -10.25 -0.58 -0.56
C TRP A 78 -9.12 0.25 -1.15
N GLN A 79 -9.39 1.06 -2.16
CA GLN A 79 -8.36 1.68 -2.98
C GLN A 79 -8.16 3.17 -2.63
N VAL A 80 -6.90 3.62 -2.63
CA VAL A 80 -6.53 5.05 -2.57
C VAL A 80 -5.87 5.49 -3.86
N MET A 81 -6.20 6.71 -4.29
CA MET A 81 -5.72 7.27 -5.56
C MET A 81 -4.30 7.81 -5.44
N ILE A 82 -3.47 7.55 -6.46
CA ILE A 82 -2.07 7.99 -6.51
C ILE A 82 -1.70 8.55 -7.89
N ALA A 83 -0.72 9.46 -7.93
CA ALA A 83 0.06 9.73 -9.13
C ALA A 83 1.26 8.77 -9.17
N GLY A 84 1.03 7.56 -9.71
CA GLY A 84 1.92 6.41 -9.53
C GLY A 84 3.05 6.25 -10.56
N GLU A 85 3.33 7.25 -11.41
CA GLU A 85 4.32 7.15 -12.50
C GLU A 85 5.69 6.64 -12.00
N SER A 86 6.17 7.22 -10.89
CA SER A 86 7.48 6.90 -10.30
C SER A 86 7.40 5.88 -9.16
N TYR A 87 6.28 5.19 -8.98
CA TYR A 87 6.06 4.34 -7.80
C TYR A 87 7.16 3.28 -7.64
N LYS A 88 7.53 2.58 -8.72
CA LYS A 88 8.59 1.57 -8.65
C LYS A 88 9.97 2.17 -8.37
N ILE A 89 10.26 3.38 -8.87
CA ILE A 89 11.54 4.07 -8.65
C ILE A 89 11.68 4.41 -7.16
N LEU A 90 10.65 5.02 -6.55
CA LEU A 90 10.64 5.38 -5.12
C LEU A 90 10.84 4.16 -4.21
N VAL A 91 10.15 3.05 -4.50
CA VAL A 91 10.31 1.81 -3.74
C VAL A 91 11.71 1.22 -3.92
N ALA A 92 12.28 1.30 -5.14
CA ALA A 92 13.63 0.82 -5.41
C ALA A 92 14.70 1.65 -4.69
N GLU A 93 14.54 2.97 -4.60
CA GLU A 93 15.45 3.86 -3.86
C GLU A 93 15.43 3.55 -2.35
N ALA A 94 14.25 3.34 -1.77
CA ALA A 94 14.10 2.93 -0.38
C ALA A 94 14.78 1.57 -0.12
N ALA A 95 14.60 0.60 -1.02
CA ALA A 95 15.26 -0.70 -0.94
C ALA A 95 16.79 -0.58 -1.05
N LYS A 96 17.31 0.19 -2.00
CA LYS A 96 18.76 0.42 -2.18
C LYS A 96 19.37 1.07 -0.94
N SER A 97 18.67 2.03 -0.34
CA SER A 97 19.08 2.70 0.91
C SER A 97 19.12 1.72 2.09
N ALA A 98 18.10 0.87 2.23
CA ALA A 98 18.06 -0.18 3.24
C ALA A 98 19.21 -1.18 3.04
N MET A 99 19.49 -1.60 1.81
CA MET A 99 20.60 -2.52 1.50
C MET A 99 21.97 -1.92 1.82
N ALA A 100 22.17 -0.62 1.59
CA ALA A 100 23.42 0.08 1.94
C ALA A 100 23.71 0.03 3.45
N SER A 101 22.68 -0.03 4.30
CA SER A 101 22.84 -0.15 5.76
C SER A 101 23.37 -1.51 6.21
N LEU A 102 23.34 -2.53 5.34
CA LEU A 102 23.80 -3.89 5.65
C LEU A 102 25.31 -4.08 5.46
N GLY A 103 26.03 -3.07 4.94
CA GLY A 103 27.46 -3.15 4.67
C GLY A 103 27.81 -4.35 3.78
N ASP A 104 28.80 -5.14 4.18
CA ASP A 104 29.27 -6.32 3.44
C ASP A 104 28.22 -7.44 3.30
N LYS A 105 27.13 -7.39 4.07
CA LYS A 105 26.01 -8.34 3.95
C LYS A 105 24.97 -7.93 2.91
N GLY A 106 25.06 -6.71 2.37
CA GLY A 106 24.15 -6.19 1.37
C GLY A 106 24.60 -6.55 -0.05
N GLN A 107 23.73 -7.17 -0.84
CA GLN A 107 23.99 -7.46 -2.25
C GLN A 107 22.85 -6.93 -3.13
N ILE A 108 23.20 -6.14 -4.16
CA ILE A 108 22.27 -5.71 -5.20
C ILE A 108 22.66 -6.41 -6.50
N LEU A 109 21.73 -7.17 -7.06
CA LEU A 109 21.90 -7.83 -8.35
C LEU A 109 21.15 -7.01 -9.42
N GLU A 110 21.90 -6.28 -10.24
CA GLU A 110 21.33 -5.57 -11.38
C GLU A 110 21.29 -6.52 -12.59
N ARG A 111 20.09 -6.84 -13.07
CA ARG A 111 19.89 -7.56 -14.32
C ARG A 111 19.53 -6.55 -15.39
N VAL A 112 20.48 -6.24 -16.27
CA VAL A 112 20.19 -5.51 -17.50
C VAL A 112 19.52 -6.50 -18.47
N MET A 113 18.29 -6.18 -18.87
CA MET A 113 17.54 -6.93 -19.88
C MET A 113 17.66 -6.24 -21.22
#